data_AF-A0A814BJ71-F1
#
_entry.id   AF-A0A814BJ71-F1
#
_cell.length_a   1.000
_cell.length_b   1.000
_cell.length_c   1.000
_cell.angle_alpha   90.00
_cell.angle_beta   90.00
_cell.angle_gamma   90.00
#
_symmetry.space_group_name_H-M   'P 1'
#
loop_
_entity.id
_entity.type
_entity.pdbx_description
1 polymer ?
#
loop_
_entity_poly.entity_id
_entity_poly.type
_entity_poly.pdbx_seq_one_letter_code
_entity_poly.pdbx_strand_id
1 'polypeptide(L)'
;MQSLFYHLTFIIGDKIPENNKYWKLYLLLSQIVEFILSNKITFNQLGQLERLIEDHHDLYLSLFPEETFKKKHHNLIHYPTAFKELGNLIDFSTIRFEAKHSFIKSASRSIHNQINILKSVSKKHQLFSLYNLVTNTQLNPEYEILKFNETYFD
;
A
#
# COMPACT_ATOMS: atom_id res chain seq x y z
N MET A 1 -8.77 0.55 -0.20
CA MET A 1 -9.14 -0.16 1.05
C MET A 1 -8.68 0.57 2.32
N GLN A 2 -7.80 1.58 2.25
CA GLN A 2 -7.40 2.42 3.40
C GLN A 2 -8.46 3.41 3.91
N SER A 3 -9.48 3.73 3.11
CA SER A 3 -10.39 4.84 3.42
C SER A 3 -11.12 4.66 4.76
N LEU A 4 -11.80 3.54 5.00
CA LEU A 4 -12.57 3.39 6.25
C LEU A 4 -11.69 3.45 7.49
N PHE A 5 -10.51 2.82 7.47
CA PHE A 5 -9.62 2.78 8.62
C PHE A 5 -9.16 4.17 9.06
N TYR A 6 -8.93 5.12 8.15
CA TYR A 6 -8.56 6.49 8.54
C TYR A 6 -9.76 7.38 8.85
N HIS A 7 -10.88 7.17 8.15
CA HIS A 7 -12.06 8.01 8.33
C HIS A 7 -12.92 7.59 9.53
N LEU A 8 -12.74 6.38 10.06
CA LEU A 8 -13.54 5.89 11.18
C LEU A 8 -13.46 6.83 12.40
N THR A 9 -12.28 7.37 12.69
CA THR A 9 -12.09 8.37 13.76
C THR A 9 -12.99 9.59 13.58
N PHE A 10 -13.16 10.06 12.34
CA PHE A 10 -14.02 11.20 12.03
C PHE A 10 -15.51 10.84 11.98
N ILE A 11 -15.85 9.59 11.66
CA ILE A 11 -17.25 9.14 11.49
C ILE A 11 -17.92 8.85 12.84
N ILE A 12 -17.18 8.27 13.80
CA ILE A 12 -17.75 7.82 15.08
C ILE A 12 -16.99 8.32 16.31
N GLY A 13 -15.89 9.07 16.16
CA GLY A 13 -15.05 9.48 17.28
C GLY A 13 -15.78 10.34 18.31
N ASP A 14 -16.75 11.15 17.87
CA ASP A 14 -17.65 11.96 18.71
C ASP A 14 -18.63 11.13 19.56
N LYS A 15 -18.92 9.91 19.11
CA LYS A 15 -19.87 8.99 19.77
C LYS A 15 -19.19 8.05 20.77
N ILE A 16 -17.86 8.07 20.85
CA ILE A 16 -17.13 7.15 21.70
C ILE A 16 -16.90 7.78 23.07
N PRO A 17 -17.21 7.06 24.16
CA PRO A 17 -16.98 7.56 25.51
C PRO A 17 -15.52 7.96 25.74
N GLU A 18 -15.32 9.02 26.52
CA GLU A 18 -14.00 9.41 27.00
C GLU A 18 -13.33 8.25 27.74
N ASN A 19 -12.00 8.15 27.62
CA ASN A 19 -11.18 7.09 28.25
C ASN A 19 -11.53 5.65 27.85
N ASN A 20 -12.22 5.44 26.72
CA ASN A 20 -12.44 4.10 26.19
C ASN A 20 -11.10 3.46 25.77
N LYS A 21 -10.70 2.39 26.49
CA LYS A 21 -9.43 1.70 26.27
C LYS A 21 -9.36 0.98 24.91
N TYR A 22 -10.47 0.43 24.42
CA TYR A 22 -10.52 -0.21 23.10
C TYR A 22 -10.35 0.82 21.98
N TRP A 23 -10.92 2.00 22.17
CA TRP A 23 -10.70 3.11 21.24
C TRP A 23 -9.26 3.60 21.27
N LYS A 24 -8.67 3.73 22.47
CA LYS A 24 -7.24 4.05 22.60
C LYS A 24 -6.35 3.04 21.87
N LEU A 25 -6.65 1.75 21.98
CA LEU A 25 -5.93 0.70 21.24
C LEU A 25 -6.01 0.92 19.72
N TYR A 26 -7.21 1.21 19.20
CA TYR A 26 -7.39 1.52 17.78
C TYR A 26 -6.66 2.81 17.34
N LEU A 27 -6.65 3.86 18.18
CA LEU A 27 -5.91 5.10 17.89
C LEU A 27 -4.41 4.86 17.84
N LEU A 28 -3.85 4.07 18.77
CA LEU A 28 -2.44 3.68 18.74
C LEU A 28 -2.10 2.92 17.46
N LEU A 29 -2.93 1.95 17.07
CA LEU A 29 -2.75 1.23 15.80
C LEU A 29 -2.81 2.19 14.61
N SER A 30 -3.73 3.16 14.64
CA SER A 30 -3.86 4.16 13.56
C SER A 30 -2.61 5.01 13.41
N GLN A 31 -2.03 5.46 14.52
CA GLN A 31 -0.77 6.21 14.54
C GLN A 31 0.41 5.38 14.01
N ILE A 32 0.51 4.10 14.42
CA ILE A 32 1.53 3.17 13.90
C ILE A 32 1.38 3.02 12.39
N VAL A 33 0.16 2.81 11.89
CA VAL A 33 -0.11 2.61 10.46
C VAL A 33 0.17 3.88 9.66
N GLU A 34 -0.22 5.05 10.16
CA GLU A 34 0.13 6.35 9.55
C GLU A 34 1.64 6.56 9.45
N PHE A 35 2.36 6.19 10.51
CA PHE A 35 3.81 6.25 10.53
C PHE A 35 4.42 5.37 9.44
N ILE A 36 4.06 4.09 9.40
CA ILE A 36 4.60 3.10 8.43
C ILE A 36 4.33 3.51 6.98
N LEU A 37 3.21 4.18 6.74
CA LEU A 37 2.79 4.61 5.41
C LEU A 37 3.28 6.01 5.03
N SER A 38 4.01 6.68 5.91
CA SER A 38 4.62 7.97 5.60
C SER A 38 5.83 7.82 4.67
N ASN A 39 5.91 8.69 3.66
CA ASN A 39 7.02 8.72 2.70
C ASN A 39 8.26 9.43 3.24
N LYS A 40 8.20 10.07 4.41
CA LYS A 40 9.32 10.84 4.98
C LYS A 40 9.31 10.67 6.49
N ILE A 41 10.19 9.82 6.97
CA ILE A 41 10.38 9.59 8.40
C ILE A 41 11.83 9.90 8.74
N THR A 42 12.01 10.72 9.78
CA THR A 42 13.31 11.05 10.34
C THR A 42 13.75 10.01 11.36
N PHE A 43 15.06 9.88 11.61
CA PHE A 43 15.57 8.94 12.62
C PHE A 43 14.97 9.17 14.02
N ASN A 44 14.73 10.44 14.41
CA ASN A 44 14.09 10.77 15.70
C ASN A 44 12.66 10.23 15.80
N GLN A 45 11.95 10.13 14.68
CA GLN A 45 10.60 9.58 14.63
C GLN A 45 10.62 8.06 14.84
N LEU A 46 11.71 7.35 14.55
CA LEU A 46 11.77 5.89 14.74
C LEU A 46 11.65 5.47 16.20
N GLY A 47 12.25 6.23 17.12
CA GLY A 47 12.06 6.01 18.56
C GLY A 47 10.59 6.22 18.99
N GLN A 48 9.85 7.10 18.30
CA GLN A 48 8.42 7.27 18.53
C GLN A 48 7.63 6.05 18.03
N LEU A 49 8.00 5.49 16.87
CA LEU A 49 7.38 4.26 16.37
C LEU A 49 7.62 3.08 17.33
N GLU A 50 8.85 2.89 17.81
CA GLU A 50 9.19 1.85 18.80
C GLU A 50 8.29 1.97 20.04
N ARG A 51 8.15 3.18 20.58
CA ARG A 51 7.30 3.44 21.75
C ARG A 51 5.81 3.23 21.47
N LEU A 52 5.30 3.67 20.32
CA LEU A 52 3.91 3.47 19.95
C LEU A 52 3.57 1.98 19.82
N ILE A 53 4.50 1.18 19.26
CA ILE A 53 4.36 -0.27 19.17
C ILE A 53 4.31 -0.88 20.57
N GLU A 54 5.22 -0.50 21.47
CA GLU A 54 5.23 -0.98 22.87
C GLU A 54 3.91 -0.65 23.58
N ASP A 55 3.50 0.63 23.59
CA ASP A 55 2.26 1.10 24.21
C ASP A 55 1.02 0.35 23.65
N HIS A 56 1.01 0.07 22.34
CA HIS A 56 -0.07 -0.69 21.70
C HIS A 56 -0.08 -2.16 22.17
N HIS A 57 1.08 -2.80 22.22
CA HIS A 57 1.20 -4.22 22.57
C HIS A 57 0.86 -4.47 24.04
N ASP A 58 1.32 -3.59 24.94
CA ASP A 58 0.98 -3.63 26.36
C ASP A 58 -0.52 -3.44 26.59
N LEU A 59 -1.12 -2.45 25.92
CA LEU A 59 -2.56 -2.23 26.00
C LEU A 59 -3.35 -3.41 25.42
N TYR A 60 -2.89 -4.00 24.32
CA TYR A 60 -3.52 -5.19 23.72
C TYR A 60 -3.56 -6.36 24.70
N LEU A 61 -2.42 -6.71 25.30
CA LEU A 61 -2.36 -7.81 26.29
C LEU A 61 -3.18 -7.51 27.54
N SER A 62 -3.25 -6.24 27.97
CA SER A 62 -4.07 -5.86 29.11
C SER A 62 -5.58 -6.01 28.86
N LEU A 63 -6.02 -5.83 27.61
CA LEU A 63 -7.43 -5.92 27.21
C LEU A 63 -7.83 -7.34 26.80
N PHE A 64 -6.88 -8.15 26.35
CA PHE A 64 -7.07 -9.51 25.86
C PHE A 64 -6.04 -10.47 26.50
N PRO A 65 -6.13 -10.73 27.82
CA PRO A 65 -5.11 -11.50 28.55
C PRO A 65 -5.01 -12.96 28.11
N GLU A 66 -6.08 -13.52 27.56
CA GLU A 66 -6.13 -14.90 27.05
C GLU A 66 -5.55 -15.04 25.62
N GLU A 67 -5.29 -13.92 24.94
CA GLU A 67 -4.78 -13.92 23.57
C GLU A 67 -3.26 -13.85 23.54
N THR A 68 -2.65 -14.53 22.57
CA THR A 68 -1.22 -14.43 22.30
C THR A 68 -0.96 -13.51 21.10
N PHE A 69 0.27 -12.99 21.01
CA PHE A 69 0.64 -12.17 19.86
C PHE A 69 0.60 -12.97 18.57
N LYS A 70 -0.32 -12.57 17.69
CA LYS A 70 -0.37 -13.02 16.30
C LYS A 70 0.92 -12.60 15.57
N LYS A 71 1.28 -13.33 14.51
CA LYS A 71 2.45 -13.05 13.65
C LYS A 71 2.54 -11.57 13.21
N LYS A 72 1.41 -10.91 12.96
CA LYS A 72 1.37 -9.48 12.60
C LYS A 72 1.92 -8.56 13.70
N HIS A 73 1.63 -8.86 14.97
CA HIS A 73 2.16 -8.14 16.13
C HIS A 73 3.67 -8.32 16.22
N HIS A 74 4.14 -9.57 16.17
CA HIS A 74 5.58 -9.87 16.16
C HIS A 74 6.31 -9.17 15.01
N ASN A 75 5.73 -9.16 13.80
CA ASN A 75 6.32 -8.48 12.66
C ASN A 75 6.47 -6.96 12.90
N LEU A 76 5.50 -6.30 13.54
CA LEU A 76 5.56 -4.85 13.82
C LEU A 76 6.79 -4.47 14.64
N ILE A 77 7.22 -5.31 15.59
CA ILE A 77 8.41 -5.08 16.41
C ILE A 77 9.67 -4.90 15.54
N HIS A 78 9.72 -5.56 14.38
CA HIS A 78 10.85 -5.48 13.46
C HIS A 78 10.79 -4.29 12.50
N TYR A 79 9.68 -3.54 12.46
CA TYR A 79 9.51 -2.45 11.50
C TYR A 79 10.47 -1.27 11.71
N PRO A 80 10.77 -0.85 12.96
CA PRO A 80 11.82 0.15 13.20
C PRO A 80 13.18 -0.27 12.65
N THR A 81 13.59 -1.53 12.86
CA THR A 81 14.85 -2.08 12.33
C THR A 81 14.82 -2.16 10.80
N ALA A 82 13.74 -2.69 10.23
CA ALA A 82 13.55 -2.77 8.79
C ALA A 82 13.60 -1.38 8.14
N PHE A 83 13.06 -0.35 8.80
CA PHE A 83 13.18 1.02 8.31
C PHE A 83 14.63 1.51 8.32
N LYS A 84 15.39 1.24 9.39
CA LYS A 84 16.81 1.64 9.49
C LYS A 84 17.66 1.01 8.38
N GLU A 85 17.35 -0.24 8.00
CA GLU A 85 18.12 -0.98 7.00
C GLU A 85 17.66 -0.75 5.54
N LEU A 86 16.34 -0.68 5.32
CA LEU A 86 15.74 -0.64 3.97
C LEU A 86 15.25 0.76 3.57
N GLY A 87 15.05 1.66 4.54
CA GLY A 87 14.40 2.95 4.35
C GLY A 87 12.88 2.88 4.47
N ASN A 88 12.18 3.74 3.71
CA ASN A 88 10.72 3.87 3.80
C ASN A 88 9.99 2.56 3.47
N LEU A 89 9.23 2.03 4.43
CA LEU A 89 8.56 0.74 4.30
C LEU A 89 7.44 0.72 3.24
N ILE A 90 6.83 1.88 2.97
CA ILE A 90 5.78 2.00 1.94
C ILE A 90 6.29 1.71 0.53
N ASP A 91 7.57 1.96 0.25
CA ASP A 91 8.18 1.68 -1.06
C ASP A 91 8.24 0.17 -1.35
N PHE A 92 8.27 -0.64 -0.28
CA PHE A 92 8.24 -2.11 -0.34
C PHE A 92 6.82 -2.70 -0.25
N SER A 93 5.79 -1.86 -0.21
CA SER A 93 4.40 -2.29 -0.10
C SER A 93 3.89 -2.93 -1.40
N THR A 94 3.08 -3.98 -1.26
CA THR A 94 2.44 -4.66 -2.40
C THR A 94 1.16 -3.99 -2.89
N ILE A 95 0.73 -2.89 -2.26
CA ILE A 95 -0.52 -2.16 -2.60
C ILE A 95 -0.55 -1.79 -4.10
N ARG A 96 0.58 -1.35 -4.67
CA ARG A 96 0.65 -0.95 -6.08
C ARG A 96 0.52 -2.14 -7.03
N PHE A 97 1.08 -3.29 -6.67
CA PHE A 97 0.92 -4.51 -7.45
C PHE A 97 -0.54 -4.98 -7.44
N GLU A 98 -1.20 -4.94 -6.27
CA GLU A 98 -2.62 -5.29 -6.18
C GLU A 98 -3.52 -4.31 -6.96
N ALA A 99 -3.22 -3.01 -6.93
CA ALA A 99 -3.92 -2.03 -7.75
C ALA A 99 -3.78 -2.35 -9.26
N LYS A 100 -2.59 -2.77 -9.70
CA LYS A 100 -2.34 -3.16 -11.10
C LYS A 100 -3.15 -4.38 -11.52
N HIS A 101 -3.40 -5.34 -10.61
CA HIS A 101 -4.26 -6.50 -10.90
C HIS A 101 -5.69 -6.11 -11.30
N SER A 102 -6.22 -5.00 -10.80
CA SER A 102 -7.56 -4.51 -11.18
C SER A 102 -7.69 -4.26 -12.68
N PHE A 103 -6.68 -3.66 -13.29
CA PHE A 103 -6.62 -3.44 -14.75
C PHE A 103 -6.70 -4.77 -15.50
N ILE A 104 -5.89 -5.75 -15.10
CA ILE A 104 -5.83 -7.08 -15.74
C ILE A 104 -7.19 -7.78 -15.64
N LYS A 105 -7.82 -7.75 -14.46
CA LYS A 105 -9.15 -8.33 -14.23
C LYS A 105 -10.21 -7.66 -15.10
N SER A 106 -10.19 -6.33 -15.18
CA SER A 106 -11.12 -5.56 -16.03
C SER A 106 -10.92 -5.88 -17.52
N ALA A 107 -9.68 -5.86 -17.99
CA ALA A 107 -9.32 -6.19 -19.36
C ALA A 107 -9.77 -7.61 -19.73
N SER A 108 -9.50 -8.59 -18.87
CA SER A 108 -9.91 -9.99 -19.07
C SER A 108 -11.44 -10.13 -19.18
N ARG A 109 -12.20 -9.50 -18.28
CA ARG A 109 -13.69 -9.53 -18.33
C ARG A 109 -14.28 -8.90 -19.59
N SER A 110 -13.60 -7.90 -20.17
CA SER A 110 -14.06 -7.24 -21.39
C SER A 110 -13.77 -8.01 -22.68
N ILE A 111 -12.96 -9.08 -22.62
CA ILE A 111 -12.57 -9.85 -23.79
C ILE A 111 -13.53 -11.05 -23.93
N HIS A 112 -14.25 -11.09 -25.06
CA HIS A 112 -15.15 -12.21 -25.37
C HIS A 112 -14.45 -13.40 -26.03
N ASN A 113 -13.22 -13.21 -26.56
CA ASN A 113 -12.42 -14.28 -27.16
C ASN A 113 -11.37 -14.84 -26.17
N GLN A 114 -11.58 -16.07 -25.70
CA GLN A 114 -10.76 -16.74 -24.68
C GLN A 114 -9.61 -17.57 -25.27
N ILE A 115 -9.47 -17.70 -26.60
CA ILE A 115 -8.46 -18.57 -27.23
C ILE A 115 -7.03 -18.19 -26.80
N ASN A 116 -6.75 -16.90 -26.65
CA ASN A 116 -5.47 -16.42 -26.12
C ASN A 116 -5.66 -15.16 -25.27
N ILE A 117 -6.23 -15.36 -24.08
CA ILE A 117 -6.52 -14.30 -23.11
C ILE A 117 -5.25 -13.53 -22.71
N LEU A 118 -4.12 -14.23 -22.52
CA LEU A 118 -2.85 -13.63 -22.11
C LEU A 118 -2.33 -12.67 -23.20
N LYS A 119 -2.31 -13.11 -24.46
CA LYS A 119 -1.91 -12.24 -25.58
C LYS A 119 -2.80 -11.01 -25.69
N SER A 120 -4.11 -11.19 -25.52
CA SER A 120 -5.10 -10.12 -25.63
C SER A 120 -4.97 -9.08 -24.51
N VAL A 121 -4.82 -9.54 -23.26
CA VAL A 121 -4.59 -8.69 -22.10
C VAL A 121 -3.25 -7.97 -22.19
N SER A 122 -2.18 -8.66 -22.62
CA SER A 122 -0.85 -8.05 -22.82
C SER A 122 -0.87 -6.95 -23.87
N LYS A 123 -1.54 -7.17 -25.01
CA LYS A 123 -1.71 -6.13 -26.03
C LYS A 123 -2.46 -4.91 -25.49
N LYS A 124 -3.58 -5.13 -24.78
CA LYS A 124 -4.37 -4.05 -24.17
C LYS A 124 -3.55 -3.29 -23.11
N HIS A 125 -2.73 -3.99 -22.33
CA HIS A 125 -1.80 -3.40 -21.38
C HIS A 125 -0.74 -2.52 -22.07
N GLN A 126 -0.11 -3.02 -23.14
CA GLN A 126 0.89 -2.27 -23.92
C GLN A 126 0.30 -1.00 -24.52
N LEU A 127 -0.89 -1.08 -25.12
CA LEU A 127 -1.60 0.08 -25.67
C LEU A 127 -1.95 1.10 -24.59
N PHE A 128 -2.43 0.66 -23.44
CA PHE A 128 -2.74 1.55 -22.31
C PHE A 128 -1.47 2.22 -21.76
N SER A 129 -0.36 1.49 -21.64
CA SER A 129 0.92 2.05 -21.22
C SER A 129 1.45 3.06 -22.23
N LEU A 130 1.37 2.78 -23.54
CA LEU A 130 1.74 3.72 -24.60
C LEU A 130 0.90 4.99 -24.53
N TYR A 131 -0.43 4.85 -24.43
CA TYR A 131 -1.33 5.99 -24.28
C TYR A 131 -0.91 6.86 -23.08
N ASN A 132 -0.73 6.25 -21.89
CA ASN A 132 -0.31 7.00 -20.70
C ASN A 132 1.05 7.65 -20.86
N LEU A 133 1.99 7.02 -21.56
CA LEU A 133 3.28 7.64 -21.87
C LEU A 133 3.04 8.87 -22.73
N VAL A 134 2.41 8.74 -23.90
CA VAL A 134 2.13 9.86 -24.82
C VAL A 134 1.37 10.99 -24.15
N THR A 135 0.42 10.69 -23.25
CA THR A 135 -0.38 11.73 -22.58
C THR A 135 0.27 12.32 -21.32
N ASN A 136 1.14 11.59 -20.61
CA ASN A 136 1.76 12.05 -19.34
C ASN A 136 3.26 12.43 -19.46
N THR A 137 3.88 12.27 -20.63
CA THR A 137 5.23 12.79 -20.90
C THR A 137 5.08 14.10 -21.71
N GLN A 138 5.71 15.23 -21.40
CA GLN A 138 7.10 15.41 -20.93
C GLN A 138 8.09 14.52 -21.69
N LEU A 139 7.79 14.17 -22.95
CA LEU A 139 8.82 13.72 -23.86
C LEU A 139 9.67 14.95 -24.09
N ASN A 140 10.92 14.93 -23.62
CA ASN A 140 11.91 15.78 -24.25
C ASN A 140 11.90 15.34 -25.73
N PRO A 141 11.61 16.24 -26.69
CA PRO A 141 11.38 15.87 -28.09
C PRO A 141 12.57 15.15 -28.76
N GLU A 142 13.72 15.04 -28.10
CA GLU A 142 14.90 14.31 -28.58
C GLU A 142 14.77 12.78 -28.57
N TYR A 143 13.77 12.20 -27.90
CA TYR A 143 13.49 10.76 -27.98
C TYR A 143 12.37 10.43 -28.97
N GLU A 144 12.21 11.26 -30.01
CA GLU A 144 11.46 10.90 -31.21
C GLU A 144 11.90 9.52 -31.70
N ILE A 145 11.01 8.55 -31.44
CA ILE A 145 10.74 7.42 -32.30
C ILE A 145 12.04 6.81 -32.84
N LEU A 146 12.76 6.09 -31.96
CA LEU A 146 13.55 4.95 -32.44
C LEU A 146 12.57 4.11 -33.25
N LYS A 147 12.71 4.26 -34.56
CA LYS A 147 11.87 3.75 -35.61
C LYS A 147 11.35 2.39 -35.19
N PHE A 148 10.04 2.32 -34.97
CA PHE A 148 9.28 1.08 -35.03
C PHE A 148 9.41 0.61 -36.49
N ASN A 149 10.60 0.14 -36.86
CA ASN A 149 10.84 -0.47 -38.15
C ASN A 149 9.95 -1.71 -38.16
N GLU A 150 9.00 -1.68 -39.07
CA GLU A 150 8.20 -2.80 -39.52
C GLU A 150 9.15 -3.95 -39.84
N THR A 151 9.33 -4.91 -38.93
CA THR A 151 10.07 -6.14 -39.20
C THR A 151 9.83 -7.24 -38.16
N TYR A 152 8.63 -7.35 -37.58
CA TYR A 152 8.27 -8.55 -36.80
C TYR A 152 6.77 -8.86 -36.91
N PHE A 153 6.30 -9.03 -38.15
CA PHE A 153 5.14 -9.86 -38.48
C PHE A 153 5.37 -10.45 -39.88
N ASP A 154 6.26 -11.43 -39.94
CA ASP A 154 6.20 -12.56 -40.87
C ASP A 154 6.35 -13.84 -40.02
#